data_AF-A0A674BQT9-F1
#
_entry.id   AF-A0A674BQT9-F1
#
_cell.length_a   1.000
_cell.length_b   1.000
_cell.length_c   1.000
_cell.angle_alpha   90.00
_cell.angle_beta   90.00
_cell.angle_gamma   90.00
#
_symmetry.space_group_name_H-M   'P 1'
#
loop_
_entity.id
_entity.type
_entity.pdbx_description
1 polymer ?
#
loop_
_entity_poly.entity_id
_entity_poly.type
_entity_poly.pdbx_seq_one_letter_code
_entity_poly.pdbx_strand_id
1 'polypeptide(L)'
;SLLQKRREDMEVHKAMKRQREVKHISNISRNLAQSSSCMIVSLYILFGFQDFESTLRALRIHKNELIEKFQVDMVTLQEDTKALIKERDCLGKRVQKNAIYPHYLDKVVQDLRSIQFQEARQVMSRYGTLMLTQEDLVPTTQQNQDSTEKARLQSQLDKAHAEGIIWESRWAHIQNTAAKKTLLLCTIKMATINLYQSVCKRAKDTGDLPVAPEDPPKQLEKVCGEL
;
A
#
# COMPACT_ATOMS: atom_id res chain seq x y z
N SER A 1 95.81 -121.39 9.27
CA SER A 1 95.18 -120.89 8.04
C SER A 1 95.06 -119.37 8.11
N LEU A 2 96.06 -118.67 7.58
CA LEU A 2 96.15 -117.21 7.66
C LEU A 2 95.29 -116.49 6.59
N LEU A 3 94.71 -117.25 5.65
CA LEU A 3 93.97 -116.70 4.50
C LEU A 3 92.47 -116.43 4.79
N GLN A 4 91.83 -117.19 5.69
CA GLN A 4 90.42 -116.97 6.07
C GLN A 4 90.26 -115.67 6.87
N LYS A 5 91.14 -115.46 7.86
CA LYS A 5 91.12 -114.32 8.78
C LYS A 5 91.28 -112.97 8.06
N ARG A 6 92.14 -112.91 7.03
CA ARG A 6 92.26 -111.71 6.18
C ARG A 6 90.99 -111.37 5.41
N ARG A 7 90.16 -112.35 5.04
CA ARG A 7 88.95 -112.11 4.23
C ARG A 7 87.82 -111.57 5.09
N GLU A 8 87.62 -112.14 6.28
CA GLU A 8 86.69 -111.65 7.29
C GLU A 8 87.10 -110.26 7.79
N ASP A 9 88.39 -110.05 8.07
CA ASP A 9 88.91 -108.72 8.44
C ASP A 9 88.65 -107.68 7.34
N MET A 10 88.73 -108.06 6.06
CA MET A 10 88.36 -107.17 4.94
C MET A 10 86.85 -106.90 4.85
N GLU A 11 86.00 -107.91 5.01
CA GLU A 11 84.55 -107.73 4.92
C GLU A 11 84.00 -106.93 6.09
N VAL A 12 84.47 -107.18 7.31
CA VAL A 12 84.14 -106.38 8.50
C VAL A 12 84.67 -104.96 8.32
N HIS A 13 85.89 -104.79 7.80
CA HIS A 13 86.39 -103.45 7.49
C HIS A 13 85.52 -102.74 6.44
N LYS A 14 85.02 -103.46 5.42
CA LYS A 14 84.13 -102.91 4.38
C LYS A 14 82.73 -102.60 4.92
N ALA A 15 82.17 -103.43 5.78
CA ALA A 15 80.88 -103.21 6.42
C ALA A 15 80.93 -102.07 7.45
N MET A 16 82.00 -102.00 8.25
CA MET A 16 82.24 -100.86 9.15
C MET A 16 82.41 -99.56 8.36
N LYS A 17 83.10 -99.61 7.21
CA LYS A 17 83.21 -98.44 6.33
C LYS A 17 81.83 -97.98 5.84
N ARG A 18 80.99 -98.90 5.36
CA ARG A 18 79.60 -98.61 4.95
C ARG A 18 78.73 -98.09 6.10
N GLN A 19 78.84 -98.67 7.29
CA GLN A 19 78.04 -98.24 8.44
C GLN A 19 78.44 -96.84 8.93
N ARG A 20 79.74 -96.52 8.90
CA ARG A 20 80.24 -95.17 9.15
C ARG A 20 79.71 -94.20 8.10
N GLU A 21 79.70 -94.58 6.82
CA GLU A 21 79.14 -93.77 5.73
C GLU A 21 77.63 -93.53 5.93
N VAL A 22 76.83 -94.56 6.25
CA VAL A 22 75.37 -94.41 6.47
C VAL A 22 75.04 -93.56 7.69
N LYS A 23 75.75 -93.75 8.82
CA LYS A 23 75.57 -92.90 10.01
C LYS A 23 75.97 -91.45 9.73
N HIS A 24 77.04 -91.26 8.96
CA HIS A 24 77.46 -89.94 8.54
C HIS A 24 76.38 -89.27 7.69
N ILE A 25 75.84 -89.97 6.68
CA ILE A 25 74.76 -89.46 5.82
C ILE A 25 73.48 -89.15 6.63
N SER A 26 73.05 -90.03 7.54
CA SER A 26 71.85 -89.79 8.36
C SER A 26 71.98 -88.58 9.28
N ASN A 27 73.17 -88.39 9.88
CA ASN A 27 73.44 -87.22 10.70
C ASN A 27 73.43 -85.94 9.87
N ILE A 28 73.99 -85.99 8.65
CA ILE A 28 73.90 -84.87 7.69
C ILE A 28 72.43 -84.57 7.36
N SER A 29 71.61 -85.57 7.02
CA SER A 29 70.18 -85.37 6.68
C SER A 29 69.35 -84.82 7.84
N ARG A 30 69.56 -85.30 9.07
CA ARG A 30 68.85 -84.81 10.27
C ARG A 30 69.24 -83.37 10.60
N ASN A 31 70.53 -83.07 10.53
CA ASN A 31 71.02 -81.71 10.73
C ASN A 31 70.49 -80.76 9.65
N LEU A 32 70.41 -81.21 8.39
CA LEU A 32 69.78 -80.47 7.29
C LEU A 32 68.30 -80.18 7.60
N ALA A 33 67.50 -81.18 7.98
CA ALA A 33 66.07 -81.00 8.25
C ALA A 33 65.79 -80.09 9.47
N GLN A 34 66.58 -80.23 10.54
CA GLN A 34 66.46 -79.38 11.72
C GLN A 34 66.88 -77.93 11.43
N SER A 35 67.93 -77.77 10.60
CA SER A 35 68.34 -76.46 10.07
C SER A 35 67.23 -75.84 9.21
N SER A 36 66.57 -76.63 8.35
CA SER A 36 65.44 -76.17 7.53
C SER A 36 64.22 -75.74 8.36
N SER A 37 63.83 -76.49 9.39
CA SER A 37 62.71 -76.11 10.26
C SER A 37 63.00 -74.84 11.06
N CYS A 38 64.23 -74.70 11.58
CA CYS A 38 64.71 -73.49 12.25
C CYS A 38 64.66 -72.27 11.30
N MET A 39 65.03 -72.47 10.03
CA MET A 39 65.00 -71.43 9.00
C MET A 39 63.58 -70.98 8.66
N ILE A 40 62.60 -71.88 8.57
CA ILE A 40 61.20 -71.53 8.26
C ILE A 40 60.59 -70.66 9.37
N VAL A 41 60.72 -71.07 10.63
CA VAL A 41 60.21 -70.27 11.77
C VAL A 41 60.89 -68.90 11.82
N SER A 42 62.20 -68.85 11.59
CA SER A 42 62.95 -67.59 11.53
C SER A 42 62.46 -66.69 10.39
N LEU A 43 62.20 -67.24 9.19
CA LEU A 43 61.67 -66.46 8.05
C LEU A 43 60.28 -65.86 8.35
N TYR A 44 59.38 -66.62 8.96
CA TYR A 44 58.03 -66.15 9.30
C TYR A 44 58.04 -65.00 10.30
N ILE A 45 58.87 -65.09 11.34
CA ILE A 45 59.04 -64.03 12.33
C ILE A 45 59.65 -62.78 11.67
N LEU A 46 60.65 -62.96 10.80
CA LEU A 46 61.31 -61.85 10.11
C LEU A 46 60.33 -61.10 9.19
N PHE A 47 59.53 -61.83 8.40
CA PHE A 47 58.52 -61.25 7.51
C PHE A 47 57.42 -60.52 8.29
N GLY A 48 56.88 -61.13 9.35
CA GLY A 48 55.84 -60.49 10.18
C GLY A 48 56.36 -59.24 10.91
N PHE A 49 57.60 -59.26 11.39
CA PHE A 49 58.23 -58.09 11.99
C PHE A 49 58.46 -56.99 10.94
N GLN A 50 58.89 -57.36 9.74
CA GLN A 50 59.15 -56.41 8.66
C GLN A 50 57.87 -55.73 8.14
N ASP A 51 56.74 -56.45 8.09
CA ASP A 51 55.44 -55.91 7.71
C ASP A 51 54.89 -54.93 8.78
N PHE A 52 54.98 -55.29 10.05
CA PHE A 52 54.63 -54.41 11.18
C PHE A 52 55.49 -53.14 11.21
N GLU A 53 56.79 -53.27 10.96
CA GLU A 53 57.70 -52.13 10.89
C GLU A 53 57.37 -51.21 9.69
N SER A 54 56.97 -51.79 8.54
CA SER A 54 56.55 -51.02 7.38
C SER A 54 55.27 -50.20 7.64
N THR A 55 54.30 -50.79 8.33
CA THR A 55 53.05 -50.14 8.71
C THR A 55 53.28 -49.01 9.73
N LEU A 56 54.16 -49.24 10.72
CA LEU A 56 54.57 -48.20 11.66
C LEU A 56 55.30 -47.04 10.99
N ARG A 57 56.16 -47.32 10.00
CA ARG A 57 56.83 -46.28 9.20
C ARG A 57 55.80 -45.43 8.45
N ALA A 58 54.83 -46.05 7.78
CA ALA A 58 53.77 -45.34 7.07
C ALA A 58 52.92 -44.44 7.99
N LEU A 59 52.51 -44.95 9.16
CA LEU A 59 51.76 -44.18 10.15
C LEU A 59 52.57 -42.98 10.67
N ARG A 60 53.87 -43.17 10.90
CA ARG A 60 54.77 -42.10 11.35
C ARG A 60 54.93 -41.02 10.28
N ILE A 61 55.03 -41.39 9.00
CA ILE A 61 55.09 -40.44 7.89
C ILE A 61 53.79 -39.64 7.81
N HIS A 62 52.63 -40.30 7.74
CA HIS A 62 51.33 -39.61 7.66
C HIS A 62 51.07 -38.71 8.87
N LYS A 63 51.43 -39.16 10.08
CA LYS A 63 51.35 -38.32 11.28
C LYS A 63 52.23 -37.08 11.13
N ASN A 64 53.46 -37.22 10.64
CA ASN A 64 54.37 -36.10 10.43
C ASN A 64 53.85 -35.15 9.34
N GLU A 65 53.32 -35.66 8.22
CA GLU A 65 52.69 -34.88 7.15
C GLU A 65 51.49 -34.08 7.69
N LEU A 66 50.66 -34.69 8.54
CA LEU A 66 49.52 -34.01 9.15
C LEU A 66 49.98 -32.89 10.09
N ILE A 67 51.02 -33.13 10.89
CA ILE A 67 51.62 -32.12 11.78
C ILE A 67 52.20 -30.97 10.95
N GLU A 68 52.92 -31.28 9.88
CA GLU A 68 53.48 -30.27 8.97
C GLU A 68 52.39 -29.44 8.32
N LYS A 69 51.31 -30.07 7.84
CA LYS A 69 50.17 -29.36 7.26
C LYS A 69 49.50 -28.43 8.28
N PHE A 70 49.24 -28.90 9.50
CA PHE A 70 48.71 -28.06 10.57
C PHE A 70 49.65 -26.89 10.93
N GLN A 71 50.96 -27.10 10.90
CA GLN A 71 51.95 -26.05 11.14
C GLN A 71 51.94 -25.00 10.02
N VAL A 72 51.89 -25.42 8.76
CA VAL A 72 51.79 -24.52 7.61
C VAL A 72 50.49 -23.73 7.67
N ASP A 73 49.35 -24.39 7.86
CA ASP A 73 48.03 -23.75 7.95
C ASP A 73 47.94 -22.76 9.12
N MET A 74 48.59 -23.08 10.26
CA MET A 74 48.67 -22.18 11.40
C MET A 74 49.48 -20.91 11.07
N VAL A 75 50.58 -21.06 10.33
CA VAL A 75 51.41 -19.91 9.92
C VAL A 75 50.68 -19.07 8.88
N THR A 76 50.04 -19.67 7.87
CA THR A 76 49.29 -18.93 6.85
C THR A 76 48.11 -18.17 7.46
N LEU A 77 47.31 -18.80 8.34
CA LEU A 77 46.23 -18.11 9.05
C LEU A 77 46.75 -16.95 9.93
N GLN A 78 47.92 -17.10 10.55
CA GLN A 78 48.54 -16.02 11.31
C GLN A 78 48.94 -14.85 10.41
N GLU A 79 49.45 -15.12 9.21
CA GLU A 79 49.78 -14.08 8.22
C GLU A 79 48.52 -13.38 7.69
N ASP A 80 47.47 -14.14 7.36
CA ASP A 80 46.18 -13.60 6.92
C ASP A 80 45.54 -12.72 8.00
N THR A 81 45.58 -13.16 9.26
CA THR A 81 45.08 -12.36 10.40
C THR A 81 45.83 -11.04 10.51
N LYS A 82 47.16 -11.06 10.36
CA LYS A 82 47.98 -9.83 10.37
C LYS A 82 47.66 -8.93 9.17
N ALA A 83 47.41 -9.50 7.99
CA ALA A 83 47.05 -8.74 6.80
C ALA A 83 45.69 -8.04 6.96
N LEU A 84 44.66 -8.76 7.43
CA LEU A 84 43.33 -8.22 7.68
C LEU A 84 43.34 -7.12 8.75
N ILE A 85 44.16 -7.25 9.79
CA ILE A 85 44.34 -6.20 10.80
C ILE A 85 44.91 -4.92 10.17
N LYS A 86 45.92 -5.04 9.30
CA LYS A 86 46.48 -3.88 8.59
C LYS A 86 45.45 -3.24 7.66
N GLU A 87 44.66 -4.04 6.95
CA GLU A 87 43.61 -3.54 6.06
C GLU A 87 42.53 -2.78 6.84
N ARG A 88 42.05 -3.36 7.95
CA ARG A 88 41.12 -2.71 8.88
C ARG A 88 41.67 -1.35 9.34
N ASP A 89 42.94 -1.28 9.71
CA ASP A 89 43.55 -0.03 10.19
C ASP A 89 43.67 1.02 9.07
N CYS A 90 43.97 0.59 7.84
CA CYS A 90 43.97 1.44 6.67
C CYS A 90 42.57 1.98 6.35
N LEU A 91 41.54 1.13 6.43
CA LEU A 91 40.14 1.53 6.27
C LEU A 91 39.68 2.47 7.38
N GLY A 92 40.07 2.20 8.63
CA GLY A 92 39.78 3.06 9.78
C GLY A 92 40.31 4.48 9.57
N LYS A 93 41.55 4.62 9.10
CA LYS A 93 42.12 5.94 8.75
C LYS A 93 41.34 6.65 7.64
N ARG A 94 40.84 5.93 6.64
CA ARG A 94 40.02 6.51 5.56
C ARG A 94 38.67 6.98 6.07
N VAL A 95 38.00 6.19 6.90
CA VAL A 95 36.73 6.56 7.53
C VAL A 95 36.91 7.81 8.40
N GLN A 96 37.99 7.86 9.18
CA GLN A 96 38.28 9.01 10.03
C GLN A 96 38.55 10.30 9.23
N LYS A 97 39.26 10.19 8.10
CA LYS A 97 39.43 11.33 7.16
C LYS A 97 38.08 11.85 6.64
N ASN A 98 37.12 10.95 6.41
CA ASN A 98 35.81 11.30 5.89
C ASN A 98 34.81 11.76 6.97
N ALA A 99 35.16 11.71 8.26
CA ALA A 99 34.29 12.12 9.37
C ALA A 99 33.94 13.63 9.37
N ILE A 100 34.65 14.41 8.55
CA ILE A 100 34.44 15.86 8.39
C ILE A 100 33.21 16.15 7.53
N TYR A 101 32.90 15.29 6.54
CA TYR A 101 31.83 15.54 5.58
C TYR A 101 30.44 15.63 6.21
N PRO A 102 30.04 14.78 7.18
CA PRO A 102 28.74 14.92 7.85
C PRO A 102 28.56 16.30 8.51
N HIS A 103 29.56 16.80 9.21
CA HIS A 103 29.51 18.11 9.86
C HIS A 103 29.47 19.26 8.85
N TYR A 104 30.23 19.14 7.76
CA TYR A 104 30.19 20.10 6.66
C TYR A 104 28.81 20.15 5.99
N LEU A 105 28.23 18.98 5.68
CA LEU A 105 26.93 18.89 5.06
C LEU A 105 25.83 19.45 5.95
N ASP A 106 25.85 19.15 7.24
CA ASP A 106 24.86 19.67 8.18
C ASP A 106 24.92 21.20 8.28
N LYS A 107 26.14 21.75 8.33
CA LYS A 107 26.35 23.21 8.28
C LYS A 107 25.82 23.82 6.99
N VAL A 108 26.14 23.24 5.82
CA VAL A 108 25.66 23.72 4.52
C VAL A 108 24.12 23.66 4.44
N VAL A 109 23.51 22.59 4.93
CA VAL A 109 22.05 22.46 5.00
C VAL A 109 21.44 23.51 5.92
N GLN A 110 22.05 23.76 7.07
CA GLN A 110 21.60 24.77 8.01
C GLN A 110 21.71 26.18 7.43
N ASP A 111 22.81 26.50 6.75
CA ASP A 111 23.03 27.79 6.09
C ASP A 111 22.05 28.01 4.93
N LEU A 112 21.85 27.00 4.07
CA LEU A 112 20.86 27.02 2.98
C LEU A 112 19.43 27.14 3.51
N ARG A 113 19.10 26.39 4.57
CA ARG A 113 17.77 26.45 5.20
C ARG A 113 17.56 27.83 5.82
N SER A 114 18.52 28.36 6.56
CA SER A 114 18.38 29.61 7.32
C SER A 114 18.31 30.85 6.42
N ILE A 115 19.16 30.94 5.38
CA ILE A 115 19.36 32.21 4.66
C ILE A 115 18.70 32.20 3.29
N GLN A 116 19.01 31.21 2.45
CA GLN A 116 18.71 31.26 1.01
C GLN A 116 17.22 31.03 0.70
N PHE A 117 16.51 30.25 1.51
CA PHE A 117 15.13 29.85 1.23
C PHE A 117 14.12 30.29 2.28
N GLN A 118 14.51 31.12 3.23
CA GLN A 118 13.59 31.58 4.27
C GLN A 118 12.47 32.45 3.68
N GLU A 119 12.80 33.39 2.79
CA GLU A 119 11.81 34.25 2.14
C GLU A 119 10.83 33.45 1.27
N ALA A 120 11.33 32.57 0.40
CA ALA A 120 10.48 31.71 -0.42
C ALA A 120 9.50 30.88 0.43
N ARG A 121 9.96 30.31 1.55
CA ARG A 121 9.08 29.57 2.47
C ARG A 121 8.05 30.45 3.15
N GLN A 122 8.43 31.66 3.56
CA GLN A 122 7.48 32.62 4.13
C GLN A 122 6.43 33.05 3.09
N VAL A 123 6.84 33.30 1.85
CA VAL A 123 5.92 33.62 0.74
C VAL A 123 4.97 32.46 0.48
N MET A 124 5.46 31.22 0.40
CA MET A 124 4.61 30.04 0.25
C MET A 124 3.64 29.87 1.42
N SER A 125 4.10 30.08 2.66
CA SER A 125 3.26 30.02 3.86
C SER A 125 2.16 31.08 3.84
N ARG A 126 2.50 32.35 3.56
CA ARG A 126 1.53 33.44 3.44
C ARG A 126 0.54 33.22 2.30
N TYR A 127 1.02 32.73 1.15
CA TYR A 127 0.17 32.42 0.01
C TYR A 127 -0.81 31.29 0.35
N GLY A 128 -0.35 30.24 1.04
CA GLY A 128 -1.23 29.16 1.53
C GLY A 128 -2.33 29.69 2.45
N THR A 129 -1.99 30.54 3.42
CA THR A 129 -2.99 31.17 4.29
C THR A 129 -3.95 32.07 3.51
N LEU A 130 -3.45 32.90 2.59
CA LEU A 130 -4.28 33.79 1.78
C LEU A 130 -5.26 33.00 0.91
N MET A 131 -4.80 31.92 0.28
CA MET A 131 -5.65 31.05 -0.53
C MET A 131 -6.77 30.42 0.30
N LEU A 132 -6.46 29.90 1.49
CA LEU A 132 -7.48 29.36 2.41
C LEU A 132 -8.53 30.42 2.76
N THR A 133 -8.08 31.64 3.13
CA THR A 133 -9.03 32.71 3.45
C THR A 133 -9.84 33.18 2.25
N GLN A 134 -9.27 33.13 1.04
CA GLN A 134 -9.98 33.49 -0.18
C GLN A 134 -11.05 32.45 -0.53
N GLU A 135 -10.73 31.17 -0.36
CA GLU A 135 -11.67 30.07 -0.56
C GLU A 135 -12.88 30.17 0.37
N ASP A 136 -12.70 30.62 1.61
CA ASP A 136 -13.80 30.84 2.57
C ASP A 136 -14.59 32.15 2.30
N LEU A 137 -13.90 33.20 1.87
CA LEU A 137 -14.51 34.52 1.71
C LEU A 137 -15.41 34.61 0.47
N VAL A 138 -14.99 34.02 -0.66
CA VAL A 138 -15.76 34.04 -1.92
C VAL A 138 -17.20 33.51 -1.76
N PRO A 139 -17.45 32.30 -1.24
CA PRO A 139 -18.81 31.78 -1.09
C PRO A 139 -19.63 32.62 -0.11
N THR A 140 -19.02 33.10 0.97
CA THR A 140 -19.68 33.97 1.95
C THR A 140 -20.13 35.29 1.32
N THR A 141 -19.27 35.92 0.52
CA THR A 141 -19.61 37.16 -0.18
C THR A 141 -20.70 36.95 -1.23
N GLN A 142 -20.64 35.86 -1.99
CA GLN A 142 -21.66 35.51 -2.98
C GLN A 142 -23.01 35.25 -2.31
N GLN A 143 -23.03 34.44 -1.25
CA GLN A 143 -24.24 34.16 -0.47
C GLN A 143 -24.86 35.45 0.08
N ASN A 144 -24.04 36.36 0.59
CA ASN A 144 -24.52 37.64 1.09
C ASN A 144 -25.12 38.48 -0.04
N GLN A 145 -24.48 38.57 -1.21
CA GLN A 145 -25.01 39.28 -2.38
C GLN A 145 -26.37 38.70 -2.82
N ASP A 146 -26.46 37.38 -2.99
CA ASP A 146 -27.69 36.69 -3.39
C ASP A 146 -28.81 36.93 -2.36
N SER A 147 -28.48 36.92 -1.06
CA SER A 147 -29.44 37.19 0.01
C SER A 147 -30.00 38.62 -0.05
N THR A 148 -29.14 39.61 -0.32
CA THR A 148 -29.54 41.01 -0.43
C THR A 148 -30.41 41.26 -1.66
N GLU A 149 -30.08 40.64 -2.79
CA GLU A 149 -30.87 40.73 -4.01
C GLU A 149 -32.25 40.08 -3.82
N LYS A 150 -32.30 38.89 -3.22
CA LYS A 150 -33.56 38.22 -2.90
C LYS A 150 -34.44 39.06 -1.98
N ALA A 151 -33.87 39.66 -0.93
CA ALA A 151 -34.60 40.55 -0.03
C ALA A 151 -35.15 41.80 -0.76
N ARG A 152 -34.35 42.38 -1.66
CA ARG A 152 -34.77 43.52 -2.50
C ARG A 152 -35.95 43.15 -3.40
N LEU A 153 -35.86 42.03 -4.10
CA LEU A 153 -36.92 41.56 -5.00
C LEU A 153 -38.19 41.21 -4.22
N GLN A 154 -38.06 40.56 -3.06
CA GLN A 154 -39.19 40.26 -2.20
C GLN A 154 -39.91 41.53 -1.74
N SER A 155 -39.17 42.56 -1.30
CA SER A 155 -39.77 43.83 -0.91
C SER A 155 -40.50 44.53 -2.06
N GLN A 156 -40.00 44.41 -3.30
CA GLN A 156 -40.69 44.94 -4.48
C GLN A 156 -41.98 44.17 -4.78
N LEU A 157 -41.94 42.84 -4.66
CA LEU A 157 -43.10 41.98 -4.83
C LEU A 157 -44.19 42.30 -3.79
N ASP A 158 -43.80 42.44 -2.51
CA ASP A 158 -44.72 42.75 -1.42
C ASP A 158 -45.40 44.11 -1.63
N LYS A 159 -44.67 45.12 -2.13
CA LYS A 159 -45.23 46.43 -2.49
C LYS A 159 -46.23 46.33 -3.63
N ALA A 160 -45.88 45.64 -4.71
CA ALA A 160 -46.77 45.45 -5.85
C ALA A 160 -48.05 44.67 -5.46
N HIS A 161 -47.92 43.64 -4.62
CA HIS A 161 -49.06 42.92 -4.06
C HIS A 161 -49.96 43.82 -3.20
N ALA A 162 -49.38 44.63 -2.32
CA ALA A 162 -50.15 45.57 -1.50
C ALA A 162 -50.91 46.59 -2.36
N GLU A 163 -50.29 47.13 -3.41
CA GLU A 163 -50.95 48.01 -4.37
C GLU A 163 -52.09 47.28 -5.11
N GLY A 164 -51.85 46.03 -5.54
CA GLY A 164 -52.86 45.17 -6.16
C GLY A 164 -54.11 45.03 -5.28
N ILE A 165 -53.93 44.69 -4.00
CA ILE A 165 -55.04 44.55 -3.04
C ILE A 165 -55.82 45.87 -2.89
N ILE A 166 -55.14 47.02 -2.87
CA ILE A 166 -55.80 48.34 -2.79
C ILE A 166 -56.67 48.57 -4.02
N TRP A 167 -56.16 48.27 -5.22
CA TRP A 167 -56.89 48.46 -6.46
C TRP A 167 -58.06 47.48 -6.60
N GLU A 168 -57.91 46.23 -6.18
CA GLU A 168 -58.99 45.24 -6.14
C GLU A 168 -60.15 45.71 -5.26
N SER A 169 -59.84 46.21 -4.05
CA SER A 169 -60.86 46.75 -3.13
C SER A 169 -61.60 47.95 -3.73
N ARG A 170 -60.85 48.88 -4.35
CA ARG A 170 -61.43 50.05 -5.05
C ARG A 170 -62.32 49.63 -6.21
N TRP A 171 -61.87 48.68 -7.03
CA TRP A 171 -62.64 48.15 -8.15
C TRP A 171 -63.93 47.49 -7.67
N ALA A 172 -63.86 46.64 -6.64
CA ALA A 172 -65.02 46.01 -6.04
C ALA A 172 -66.03 47.05 -5.51
N HIS A 173 -65.57 48.14 -4.90
CA HIS A 173 -66.45 49.22 -4.43
C HIS A 173 -67.17 49.94 -5.59
N ILE A 174 -66.44 50.25 -6.66
CA ILE A 174 -67.01 50.86 -7.87
C ILE A 174 -68.06 49.93 -8.49
N GLN A 175 -67.72 48.66 -8.66
CA GLN A 175 -68.61 47.64 -9.21
C GLN A 175 -69.89 47.49 -8.36
N ASN A 176 -69.75 47.41 -7.04
CA ASN A 176 -70.89 47.35 -6.12
C ASN A 176 -71.80 48.59 -6.21
N THR A 177 -71.21 49.77 -6.35
CA THR A 177 -71.96 51.03 -6.50
C THR A 177 -72.70 51.07 -7.83
N ALA A 178 -72.05 50.67 -8.92
CA ALA A 178 -72.68 50.57 -10.23
C ALA A 178 -73.84 49.57 -10.21
N ALA A 179 -73.65 48.39 -9.63
CA ALA A 179 -74.70 47.38 -9.47
C ALA A 179 -75.91 47.91 -8.70
N LYS A 180 -75.68 48.64 -7.59
CA LYS A 180 -76.76 49.31 -6.83
C LYS A 180 -77.52 50.33 -7.67
N LYS A 181 -76.82 51.17 -8.44
CA LYS A 181 -77.45 52.16 -9.33
C LYS A 181 -78.27 51.50 -10.43
N THR A 182 -77.74 50.45 -11.05
CA THR A 182 -78.47 49.66 -12.07
C THR A 182 -79.72 49.04 -11.49
N LEU A 183 -79.63 48.45 -10.28
CA LEU A 183 -80.79 47.88 -9.61
C LEU A 183 -81.86 48.94 -9.33
N LEU A 184 -81.48 50.11 -8.81
CA LEU A 184 -82.40 51.22 -8.57
C LEU A 184 -83.09 51.69 -9.85
N LEU A 185 -82.35 51.83 -10.94
CA LEU A 185 -82.89 52.20 -12.25
C LEU A 185 -83.89 51.16 -12.76
N CYS A 186 -83.57 49.87 -12.66
CA CYS A 186 -84.49 48.79 -13.01
C CYS A 186 -85.79 48.82 -12.18
N THR A 187 -85.68 49.09 -10.88
CA THR A 187 -86.84 49.23 -9.98
C THR A 187 -87.71 50.42 -10.37
N ILE A 188 -87.11 51.58 -10.63
CA ILE A 188 -87.85 52.77 -11.09
C ILE A 188 -88.54 52.47 -12.43
N LYS A 189 -87.82 51.89 -13.40
CA LYS A 189 -88.39 51.51 -14.71
C LYS A 189 -89.60 50.58 -14.53
N MET A 190 -89.51 49.59 -13.65
CA MET A 190 -90.62 48.68 -13.35
C MET A 190 -91.79 49.38 -12.67
N ALA A 191 -91.54 50.25 -11.68
CA ALA A 191 -92.59 51.02 -11.03
C ALA A 191 -93.33 51.92 -12.03
N THR A 192 -92.60 52.62 -12.90
CA THR A 192 -93.17 53.44 -13.98
C THR A 192 -94.07 52.62 -14.91
N ILE A 193 -93.59 51.46 -15.39
CA ILE A 193 -94.38 50.57 -16.25
C ILE A 193 -95.64 50.08 -15.51
N ASN A 194 -95.52 49.65 -14.25
CA ASN A 194 -96.65 49.17 -13.46
C ASN A 194 -97.71 50.25 -13.24
N LEU A 195 -97.29 51.48 -12.94
CA LEU A 195 -98.19 52.63 -12.81
C LEU A 195 -98.86 52.98 -14.14
N TYR A 196 -98.06 53.09 -15.22
CA TYR A 196 -98.55 53.34 -16.57
C TYR A 196 -99.60 52.31 -17.02
N GLN A 197 -99.34 51.03 -16.79
CA GLN A 197 -100.30 49.96 -17.08
C GLN A 197 -101.59 50.10 -16.27
N SER A 198 -101.51 50.50 -15.00
CA SER A 198 -102.69 50.73 -14.15
C SER A 198 -103.53 51.92 -14.62
N VAL A 199 -102.87 52.98 -15.09
CA VAL A 199 -103.50 54.15 -15.72
C VAL A 199 -104.14 53.78 -17.06
N CYS A 200 -103.42 53.09 -17.94
CA CYS A 200 -103.97 52.63 -19.22
C CYS A 200 -105.13 51.64 -19.07
N LYS A 201 -105.14 50.82 -18.02
CA LYS A 201 -106.31 49.97 -17.70
C LYS A 201 -107.54 50.82 -17.37
N ARG A 202 -107.38 51.96 -16.68
CA ARG A 202 -108.48 52.93 -16.46
C ARG A 202 -108.86 53.68 -17.74
N ALA A 203 -107.89 54.09 -18.55
CA ALA A 203 -108.13 54.83 -19.80
C ALA A 203 -108.73 53.98 -20.94
N LYS A 204 -108.63 52.65 -20.88
CA LYS A 204 -109.34 51.75 -21.82
C LYS A 204 -110.86 51.77 -21.64
N ASP A 205 -111.37 52.27 -20.52
CA ASP A 205 -112.79 52.60 -20.36
C ASP A 205 -113.17 53.91 -21.12
N THR A 206 -112.18 54.66 -21.61
CA THR A 206 -112.31 56.01 -22.21
C THR A 206 -111.80 56.12 -23.66
N GLY A 207 -111.17 55.08 -24.23
CA GLY A 207 -110.92 54.95 -25.68
C GLY A 207 -109.52 55.24 -26.25
N ASP A 208 -108.49 55.47 -25.41
CA ASP A 208 -107.15 55.89 -25.88
C ASP A 208 -106.11 54.77 -26.13
N LEU A 209 -105.17 55.02 -27.06
CA LEU A 209 -104.13 54.08 -27.51
C LEU A 209 -102.96 53.90 -26.50
N PRO A 210 -102.39 52.68 -26.37
CA PRO A 210 -101.22 52.43 -25.51
C PRO A 210 -99.88 52.89 -26.11
N VAL A 211 -98.98 53.39 -25.26
CA VAL A 211 -97.58 53.78 -25.52
C VAL A 211 -96.67 52.56 -25.31
N ALA A 212 -95.58 52.49 -26.07
CA ALA A 212 -94.65 51.37 -26.07
C ALA A 212 -93.92 51.17 -24.71
N PRO A 213 -93.60 49.92 -24.31
CA PRO A 213 -92.94 49.61 -23.03
C PRO A 213 -91.52 50.16 -22.85
N GLU A 214 -90.84 50.53 -23.95
CA GLU A 214 -89.41 50.87 -23.99
C GLU A 214 -89.08 52.36 -23.77
N ASP A 215 -90.07 53.22 -23.55
CA ASP A 215 -89.88 54.69 -23.45
C ASP A 215 -90.41 55.24 -22.10
N PRO A 216 -89.65 55.07 -20.99
CA PRO A 216 -90.05 55.55 -19.66
C PRO A 216 -90.35 57.06 -19.59
N PRO A 217 -89.59 57.96 -20.26
CA PRO A 217 -89.92 59.38 -20.29
C PRO A 217 -91.33 59.67 -20.81
N LYS A 218 -91.72 59.08 -21.94
CA LYS A 218 -93.08 59.27 -22.49
C LYS A 218 -94.17 58.64 -21.65
N GLN A 219 -93.88 57.52 -20.97
CA GLN A 219 -94.82 56.90 -20.03
C GLN A 219 -95.09 57.82 -18.83
N LEU A 220 -94.06 58.45 -18.28
CA LEU A 220 -94.19 59.43 -17.20
C LEU A 220 -94.99 60.66 -17.64
N GLU A 221 -94.76 61.16 -18.85
CA GLU A 221 -95.51 62.29 -19.40
C GLU A 221 -97.01 61.98 -19.49
N LYS A 222 -97.38 60.77 -19.95
CA LYS A 222 -98.79 60.34 -19.98
C LYS A 222 -99.39 60.20 -18.58
N VAL A 223 -98.67 59.58 -17.64
CA VAL A 223 -99.14 59.43 -16.25
C VAL A 223 -99.31 60.78 -15.56
N CYS A 224 -98.42 61.74 -15.80
CA CYS A 224 -98.51 63.08 -15.22
C CYS A 224 -99.58 63.96 -15.88
N GLY A 225 -99.91 63.74 -17.16
CA GLY A 225 -100.97 64.48 -17.86
C GLY A 225 -102.39 64.06 -17.50
N GLU A 226 -102.57 62.91 -16.83
CA GLU A 226 -103.87 62.39 -16.37
C GLU A 226 -104.18 62.68 -14.89
N LEU A 227 -103.29 63.37 -14.16
CA LEU A 227 -103.51 63.92 -12.81
C LEU A 227 -104.09 65.33 -12.87
#